data_AF-A0A6I6KAH6-F1
#
_entry.id   AF-A0A6I6KAH6-F1
#
_cell.length_a   1.000
_cell.length_b   1.000
_cell.length_c   1.000
_cell.angle_alpha   90.00
_cell.angle_beta   90.00
_cell.angle_gamma   90.00
#
_symmetry.space_group_name_H-M   'P 1'
#
loop_
_entity.id
_entity.type
_entity.pdbx_description
1 polymer ?
#
loop_
_entity_poly.entity_id
_entity_poly.type
_entity_poly.pdbx_seq_one_letter_code
_entity_poly.pdbx_strand_id
1 'polypeptide(L)'
;MKKFTFLLVILAITYSTMAQDYQITFEPVAGGEAIDSIRVFNMVNNESVKLDPGETLQLGVTTSSELKLLGENQGSLYPNPFNEKSILSFTTKKREDVVLSIYDATGKSIIREKRTLNPGNQHFKIAVPTAGIYYISALTDDQNYSCKGIYTGAHRNSASIQYEGNTPIESFQETSLLKSASKGLTYADGDVLHYVCYSGNNTSVIGDSPTGSKTVSVEFYECKIGEKYYKTVRIGEQVWMAENLEYLPQVNGQDDMSTSEEKYYVYNYDGTDVAEAKATDYYQTYGSLLNVTAAIDNAPRGWRLPTNEDWSTLRNFINTDQGTSEKAGQHLKATAGWIEEGAGNGPDTYGFSAVPNGRFQSGGYCCATGYSFLWSSTEVNAEEGHKFYIVQTDENLYDSDAPKSSGHAVRYIMSE
;
A
#
# COMPACT_ATOMS: atom_id res chain seq x y z
N MET A 1 17.41 37.32 60.28
CA MET A 1 17.56 36.26 59.26
C MET A 1 16.88 36.72 57.98
N LYS A 2 17.64 37.10 56.95
CA LYS A 2 17.13 37.53 55.64
C LYS A 2 16.85 36.27 54.80
N LYS A 3 15.61 36.08 54.33
CA LYS A 3 15.25 34.96 53.44
C LYS A 3 15.56 35.36 52.00
N PHE A 4 16.59 34.75 51.41
CA PHE A 4 16.85 34.79 49.97
C PHE A 4 15.85 33.85 49.29
N THR A 5 15.05 34.38 48.38
CA THR A 5 14.17 33.58 47.52
C THR A 5 14.88 33.42 46.18
N PHE A 6 15.28 32.19 45.86
CA PHE A 6 15.94 31.86 44.58
C PHE A 6 14.84 31.69 43.53
N LEU A 7 14.81 32.57 42.53
CA LEU A 7 13.92 32.45 41.37
C LEU A 7 14.58 31.49 40.38
N LEU A 8 14.06 30.28 40.26
CA LEU A 8 14.52 29.29 39.28
C LEU A 8 13.92 29.65 37.92
N VAL A 9 14.73 30.20 37.02
CA VAL A 9 14.33 30.43 35.62
C VAL A 9 14.45 29.10 34.88
N ILE A 10 13.32 28.47 34.59
CA ILE A 10 13.25 27.30 33.71
C ILE A 10 13.37 27.81 32.28
N LEU A 11 14.55 27.59 31.68
CA LEU A 11 14.78 27.84 30.26
C LEU A 11 14.08 26.72 29.46
N ALA A 12 12.89 27.02 28.93
CA ALA A 12 12.21 26.12 28.00
C ALA A 12 12.98 26.13 26.67
N ILE A 13 13.81 25.10 26.44
CA ILE A 13 14.38 24.82 25.13
C ILE A 13 13.24 24.27 24.27
N THR A 14 12.62 25.14 23.48
CA THR A 14 11.69 24.72 22.44
C THR A 14 12.51 24.12 21.30
N TYR A 15 12.54 22.80 21.20
CA TYR A 15 12.92 22.14 19.96
C TYR A 15 11.80 22.42 18.95
N SER A 16 12.02 23.36 18.03
CA SER A 16 11.20 23.43 16.82
C SER A 16 11.63 22.28 15.93
N THR A 17 10.92 21.16 15.97
CA THR A 17 10.99 20.16 14.89
C THR A 17 10.43 20.86 13.65
N MET A 18 11.29 21.21 12.70
CA MET A 18 10.80 21.60 11.38
C MET A 18 10.14 20.37 10.79
N ALA A 19 8.82 20.41 10.59
CA ALA A 19 8.16 19.42 9.75
C ALA A 19 8.81 19.53 8.36
N GLN A 20 9.48 18.47 7.90
CA GLN A 20 10.12 18.47 6.61
C GLN A 20 9.12 17.90 5.61
N ASP A 21 8.63 18.77 4.73
CA ASP A 21 7.69 18.35 3.69
C ASP A 21 8.47 17.79 2.49
N TYR A 22 8.34 16.49 2.20
CA TYR A 22 8.98 15.85 1.04
C TYR A 22 8.00 15.72 -0.12
N GLN A 23 8.50 15.96 -1.33
CA GLN A 23 7.76 15.77 -2.58
C GLN A 23 8.27 14.52 -3.30
N ILE A 24 7.41 13.53 -3.44
CA ILE A 24 7.72 12.31 -4.19
C ILE A 24 6.91 12.30 -5.49
N THR A 25 7.61 12.25 -6.61
CA THR A 25 7.05 12.07 -7.94
C THR A 25 7.38 10.68 -8.47
N PHE A 26 6.64 10.23 -9.47
CA PHE A 26 6.79 8.90 -10.04
C PHE A 26 6.84 8.98 -11.55
N GLU A 27 7.82 8.29 -12.14
CA GLU A 27 8.02 8.26 -13.57
C GLU A 27 8.33 6.83 -14.00
N PRO A 28 7.78 6.34 -15.13
CA PRO A 28 8.23 5.07 -15.69
C PRO A 28 9.68 5.19 -16.15
N VAL A 29 10.44 4.11 -16.09
CA VAL A 29 11.76 4.08 -16.72
C VAL A 29 11.68 4.41 -18.21
N ALA A 30 12.77 4.92 -18.78
CA ALA A 30 12.80 5.32 -20.18
C ALA A 30 12.42 4.15 -21.11
N GLY A 31 11.33 4.31 -21.87
CA GLY A 31 10.80 3.28 -22.76
C GLY A 31 10.00 2.17 -22.05
N GLY A 32 9.76 2.29 -20.75
CA GLY A 32 8.95 1.37 -19.95
C GLY A 32 7.44 1.60 -20.10
N GLU A 33 6.67 0.71 -19.45
CA GLU A 33 5.21 0.78 -19.42
C GLU A 33 4.72 2.01 -18.65
N ALA A 34 3.59 2.60 -19.08
CA ALA A 34 3.00 3.75 -18.40
C ALA A 34 2.43 3.34 -17.03
N ILE A 35 2.50 4.24 -16.05
CA ILE A 35 1.89 4.04 -14.74
C ILE A 35 0.40 4.40 -14.84
N ASP A 36 -0.50 3.49 -14.47
CA ASP A 36 -1.96 3.71 -14.47
C ASP A 36 -2.45 4.32 -13.16
N SER A 37 -1.90 3.87 -12.04
CA SER A 37 -2.16 4.44 -10.73
C SER A 37 -1.14 3.97 -9.71
N ILE A 38 -1.08 4.65 -8.57
CA ILE A 38 -0.19 4.30 -7.47
C ILE A 38 -1.00 4.29 -6.18
N ARG A 39 -0.80 3.28 -5.35
CA ARG A 39 -1.29 3.24 -3.97
C ARG A 39 -0.09 3.32 -3.05
N VAL A 40 -0.02 4.39 -2.27
CA VAL A 40 1.04 4.57 -1.27
C VAL A 40 0.50 4.18 0.10
N PHE A 41 1.24 3.34 0.81
CA PHE A 41 0.96 2.95 2.19
C PHE A 41 2.08 3.45 3.09
N ASN A 42 1.74 4.05 4.22
CA ASN A 42 2.67 4.20 5.34
C ASN A 42 2.51 2.96 6.23
N MET A 43 3.57 2.17 6.32
CA MET A 43 3.56 0.86 6.97
C MET A 43 3.57 0.94 8.50
N VAL A 44 3.87 2.12 9.06
CA VAL A 44 3.92 2.36 10.51
C VAL A 44 2.52 2.70 11.06
N ASN A 45 1.78 3.57 10.38
CA ASN A 45 0.47 4.02 10.82
C ASN A 45 -0.71 3.42 10.02
N ASN A 46 -0.39 2.61 9.00
CA ASN A 46 -1.34 1.98 8.08
C ASN A 46 -2.22 2.98 7.30
N GLU A 47 -1.80 4.24 7.22
CA GLU A 47 -2.41 5.25 6.36
C GLU A 47 -2.09 4.95 4.90
N SER A 48 -2.97 5.35 3.99
CA SER A 48 -2.70 5.20 2.57
C SER A 48 -3.40 6.23 1.70
N VAL A 49 -2.73 6.63 0.63
CA VAL A 49 -3.23 7.54 -0.40
C VAL A 49 -3.15 6.91 -1.80
N LYS A 50 -4.07 7.28 -2.70
CA LYS A 50 -4.06 6.82 -4.10
C LYS A 50 -3.68 8.01 -4.96
N LEU A 51 -2.70 7.83 -5.82
CA LEU A 51 -2.27 8.80 -6.82
C LEU A 51 -2.71 8.32 -8.21
N ASP A 52 -3.21 9.25 -9.01
CA ASP A 52 -3.40 9.07 -10.44
C ASP A 52 -2.09 9.47 -11.18
N PRO A 53 -1.92 9.11 -12.47
CA PRO A 53 -0.67 9.35 -13.17
C PRO A 53 -0.30 10.84 -13.21
N GLY A 54 0.95 11.15 -12.83
CA GLY A 54 1.48 12.52 -12.78
C GLY A 54 1.14 13.31 -11.52
N GLU A 55 0.37 12.77 -10.58
CA GLU A 55 0.17 13.39 -9.27
C GLU A 55 1.42 13.28 -8.37
N THR A 56 1.59 14.23 -7.46
CA THR A 56 2.73 14.29 -6.53
C THR A 56 2.29 13.88 -5.13
N LEU A 57 3.08 13.02 -4.48
CA LEU A 57 2.91 12.72 -3.06
C LEU A 57 3.60 13.78 -2.21
N GLN A 58 2.89 14.29 -1.21
CA GLN A 58 3.44 15.19 -0.20
C GLN A 58 3.50 14.47 1.13
N LEU A 59 4.70 14.32 1.67
CA LEU A 59 4.96 13.68 2.96
C LEU A 59 5.19 14.73 4.02
N GLY A 60 4.54 14.63 5.18
CA GLY A 60 4.76 15.54 6.29
C GLY A 60 3.87 15.23 7.50
N VAL A 61 3.99 16.03 8.57
CA VAL A 61 3.11 15.91 9.74
C VAL A 61 1.74 16.47 9.38
N THR A 62 0.81 15.58 9.03
CA THR A 62 -0.60 15.94 8.89
C THR A 62 -1.14 16.25 10.29
N THR A 63 -1.17 17.52 10.68
CA THR A 63 -1.85 17.94 11.91
C THR A 63 -3.29 17.46 11.83
N SER A 64 -3.66 16.47 12.65
CA SER A 64 -5.00 15.93 12.88
C SER A 64 -6.12 16.80 12.29
N SER A 65 -6.45 16.57 11.01
CA SER A 65 -7.57 17.17 10.29
C SER A 65 -7.93 16.41 9.00
N GLU A 66 -7.12 15.44 8.57
CA GLU A 66 -7.45 14.53 7.44
C GLU A 66 -7.82 13.12 7.91
N LEU A 67 -8.53 13.01 9.04
CA LEU A 67 -9.28 11.78 9.34
C LEU A 67 -10.46 11.69 8.37
N LYS A 68 -10.23 10.96 7.27
CA LYS A 68 -11.26 10.42 6.37
C LYS A 68 -12.39 9.80 7.20
N LEU A 69 -13.59 10.39 7.14
CA LEU A 69 -14.83 9.71 7.49
C LEU A 69 -15.87 9.96 6.39
N LEU A 70 -16.04 8.93 5.57
CA LEU A 70 -17.26 8.46 4.91
C LEU A 70 -18.00 9.43 3.95
N GLY A 71 -17.90 9.16 2.64
CA GLY A 71 -18.87 9.61 1.64
C GLY A 71 -18.28 10.11 0.31
N GLU A 72 -18.11 9.19 -0.64
CA GLU A 72 -18.38 9.28 -2.09
C GLU A 72 -17.98 10.53 -2.93
N ASN A 73 -17.26 10.24 -4.03
CA ASN A 73 -17.27 10.90 -5.34
C ASN A 73 -17.46 12.42 -5.43
N GLN A 74 -16.35 13.12 -5.75
CA GLN A 74 -16.15 14.30 -6.64
C GLN A 74 -16.88 15.64 -6.41
N GLY A 75 -16.86 16.19 -5.18
CA GLY A 75 -17.11 17.61 -4.94
C GLY A 75 -16.12 18.21 -3.92
N SER A 76 -15.71 19.47 -4.11
CA SER A 76 -14.82 20.20 -3.19
C SER A 76 -15.47 21.47 -2.64
N LEU A 77 -15.09 21.88 -1.44
CA LEU A 77 -15.53 23.12 -0.80
C LEU A 77 -14.30 23.87 -0.27
N TYR A 78 -13.93 24.97 -0.92
CA TYR A 78 -12.71 25.70 -0.58
C TYR A 78 -12.90 27.22 -0.57
N PRO A 79 -12.36 27.95 0.43
CA PRO A 79 -11.67 27.43 1.62
C PRO A 79 -12.61 26.73 2.61
N ASN A 80 -12.07 25.84 3.44
CA ASN A 80 -12.78 25.18 4.54
C ASN A 80 -11.79 24.78 5.66
N PRO A 81 -11.85 25.35 6.88
CA PRO A 81 -12.83 26.34 7.35
C PRO A 81 -12.84 27.66 6.57
N PHE A 82 -13.94 28.40 6.62
CA PHE A 82 -14.11 29.70 5.92
C PHE A 82 -14.73 30.77 6.81
N ASN A 83 -14.36 32.03 6.60
CA ASN A 83 -14.87 33.18 7.37
C ASN A 83 -15.70 34.17 6.52
N GLU A 84 -15.56 34.15 5.20
CA GLU A 84 -16.29 35.08 4.32
C GLU A 84 -16.94 34.45 3.10
N LYS A 85 -16.27 33.50 2.46
CA LYS A 85 -16.74 32.83 1.24
C LYS A 85 -16.11 31.45 1.17
N SER A 86 -16.86 30.50 0.64
CA SER A 86 -16.33 29.20 0.19
C SER A 86 -16.93 28.86 -1.17
N ILE A 87 -16.21 28.12 -1.99
CA ILE A 87 -16.64 27.73 -3.34
C ILE A 87 -16.86 26.22 -3.33
N LEU A 88 -18.10 25.81 -3.54
CA LEU A 88 -18.47 24.45 -3.88
C LEU A 88 -18.16 24.20 -5.36
N SER A 89 -17.39 23.16 -5.66
CA SER A 89 -17.08 22.74 -7.03
C SER A 89 -17.39 21.27 -7.25
N PHE A 90 -18.02 20.92 -8.37
CA PHE A 90 -18.33 19.53 -8.78
C PHE A 90 -18.50 19.45 -10.31
N THR A 91 -18.43 18.26 -10.88
CA THR A 91 -18.48 18.05 -12.34
C THR A 91 -19.83 17.49 -12.78
N THR A 92 -20.41 18.06 -13.84
CA THR A 92 -21.57 17.47 -14.54
C THR A 92 -21.12 16.98 -15.91
N LYS A 93 -21.38 15.70 -16.23
CA LYS A 93 -20.95 15.08 -17.50
C LYS A 93 -21.94 15.32 -18.64
N LYS A 94 -23.20 15.54 -18.30
CA LYS A 94 -24.31 15.79 -19.22
C LYS A 94 -25.06 17.05 -18.78
N ARG A 95 -25.92 17.57 -19.65
CA ARG A 95 -26.84 18.63 -19.25
C ARG A 95 -27.91 18.00 -18.35
N GLU A 96 -27.96 18.40 -17.09
CA GLU A 96 -28.83 17.78 -16.09
C GLU A 96 -29.35 18.79 -15.05
N ASP A 97 -30.40 18.39 -14.34
CA ASP A 97 -30.92 19.15 -13.21
C ASP A 97 -30.16 18.79 -11.94
N VAL A 98 -29.61 19.80 -11.25
CA VAL A 98 -28.87 19.60 -10.00
C VAL A 98 -29.60 20.27 -8.84
N VAL A 99 -29.72 19.55 -7.72
CA VAL A 99 -30.31 20.05 -6.48
C VAL A 99 -29.20 20.35 -5.46
N LEU A 100 -29.01 21.62 -5.15
CA LEU A 100 -28.03 22.11 -4.18
C LEU A 100 -28.71 22.33 -2.84
N SER A 101 -28.11 21.85 -1.75
CA SER A 101 -28.67 22.01 -0.40
C SER A 101 -27.59 22.34 0.62
N ILE A 102 -27.91 23.21 1.59
CA ILE A 102 -27.12 23.45 2.80
C ILE A 102 -27.96 23.08 4.02
N TYR A 103 -27.38 22.31 4.92
CA TYR A 103 -27.96 21.91 6.20
C TYR A 103 -27.07 22.40 7.36
N ASP A 104 -27.66 22.69 8.52
CA ASP A 104 -26.90 22.90 9.75
C ASP A 104 -26.42 21.57 10.37
N ALA A 105 -25.67 21.65 11.46
CA ALA A 105 -25.14 20.50 12.19
C ALA A 105 -26.22 19.54 12.73
N THR A 106 -27.48 19.99 12.86
CA THR A 106 -28.61 19.16 13.30
C THR A 106 -29.34 18.48 12.15
N GLY A 107 -28.93 18.76 10.91
CA GLY A 107 -29.58 18.26 9.69
C GLY A 107 -30.76 19.11 9.23
N LYS A 108 -31.01 20.27 9.86
CA LYS A 108 -32.07 21.18 9.42
C LYS A 108 -31.66 21.89 8.13
N SER A 109 -32.52 21.84 7.12
CA SER A 109 -32.30 22.52 5.84
C SER A 109 -32.32 24.04 6.02
N ILE A 110 -31.28 24.71 5.52
CA ILE A 110 -31.11 26.17 5.55
C ILE A 110 -31.51 26.75 4.20
N ILE A 111 -30.99 26.17 3.12
CA ILE A 111 -31.30 26.57 1.75
C ILE A 111 -31.27 25.34 0.85
N ARG A 112 -32.17 25.29 -0.13
CA ARG A 112 -32.26 24.25 -1.14
C ARG A 112 -32.69 24.87 -2.46
N GLU A 113 -31.88 24.70 -3.49
CA GLU A 113 -32.09 25.27 -4.82
C GLU A 113 -31.97 24.20 -5.90
N LYS A 114 -32.77 24.29 -6.96
CA LYS A 114 -32.68 23.42 -8.14
C LYS A 114 -32.25 24.25 -9.34
N ARG A 115 -31.27 23.76 -10.11
CA ARG A 115 -30.74 24.44 -11.29
C ARG A 115 -30.34 23.45 -12.38
N THR A 116 -30.71 23.73 -13.63
CA THR A 116 -30.23 22.98 -14.80
C THR A 116 -28.84 23.47 -15.18
N LEU A 117 -27.86 22.56 -15.28
CA LEU A 117 -26.46 22.87 -15.59
C LEU A 117 -26.04 22.20 -16.90
N ASN A 118 -25.19 22.87 -17.68
CA ASN A 118 -24.55 22.29 -18.87
C ASN A 118 -23.29 21.50 -18.44
N PRO A 119 -22.81 20.53 -19.25
CA PRO A 119 -21.59 19.80 -18.95
C PRO A 119 -20.40 20.72 -18.64
N GLY A 120 -19.58 20.33 -17.68
CA GLY A 120 -18.46 21.15 -17.22
C GLY A 120 -18.22 21.05 -15.73
N ASN A 121 -17.13 21.68 -15.27
CA ASN A 121 -16.90 21.87 -13.84
C ASN A 121 -17.70 23.09 -13.39
N GLN A 122 -18.55 22.89 -12.39
CA GLN A 122 -19.50 23.87 -11.87
C GLN A 122 -18.92 24.54 -10.63
N HIS A 123 -19.13 25.85 -10.48
CA HIS A 123 -18.66 26.60 -9.31
C HIS A 123 -19.81 27.38 -8.65
N PHE A 124 -19.97 27.19 -7.34
CA PHE A 124 -20.96 27.89 -6.54
C PHE A 124 -20.35 28.51 -5.31
N LYS A 125 -20.49 29.82 -5.16
CA LYS A 125 -20.12 30.54 -3.95
C LYS A 125 -21.18 30.33 -2.88
N ILE A 126 -20.70 29.90 -1.71
CA ILE A 126 -21.51 29.56 -0.54
C ILE A 126 -21.30 30.62 0.55
N ALA A 127 -22.40 31.07 1.14
CA ALA A 127 -22.42 31.87 2.36
C ALA A 127 -23.43 31.31 3.37
N VAL A 128 -23.10 31.34 4.66
CA VAL A 128 -23.92 30.83 5.77
C VAL A 128 -23.99 31.87 6.90
N PRO A 129 -25.05 31.85 7.74
CA PRO A 129 -25.39 32.99 8.59
C PRO A 129 -24.61 33.04 9.91
N THR A 130 -24.26 31.91 10.51
CA THR A 130 -23.67 31.86 11.86
C THR A 130 -22.48 30.92 11.93
N ALA A 131 -21.50 31.19 12.81
CA ALA A 131 -20.39 30.27 13.05
C ALA A 131 -20.91 28.87 13.40
N GLY A 132 -20.36 27.83 12.79
CA GLY A 132 -20.86 26.48 12.96
C GLY A 132 -20.46 25.51 11.85
N ILE A 133 -20.91 24.27 12.01
CA ILE A 133 -20.74 23.19 11.04
C ILE A 133 -21.97 23.15 10.13
N TYR A 134 -21.71 23.01 8.83
CA TYR A 134 -22.71 22.92 7.79
C TYR A 134 -22.43 21.72 6.88
N TYR A 135 -23.48 21.11 6.36
CA TYR A 135 -23.37 20.08 5.32
C TYR A 135 -23.90 20.64 4.01
N ILE A 136 -23.05 20.71 3.00
CA ILE A 136 -23.39 21.22 1.67
C ILE A 136 -23.42 20.04 0.71
N SER A 137 -24.44 19.97 -0.14
CA SER A 137 -24.61 18.87 -1.09
C SER A 137 -25.06 19.35 -2.46
N ALA A 138 -24.69 18.60 -3.50
CA ALA A 138 -25.17 18.73 -4.86
C ALA A 138 -25.62 17.35 -5.35
N LEU A 139 -26.93 17.15 -5.51
CA LEU A 139 -27.51 15.93 -6.03
C LEU A 139 -27.75 16.08 -7.53
N THR A 140 -27.10 15.24 -8.32
CA THR A 140 -27.31 15.11 -9.77
C THR A 140 -28.17 13.87 -10.07
N ASP A 141 -28.42 13.58 -11.35
CA ASP A 141 -29.20 12.38 -11.72
C ASP A 141 -28.45 11.08 -11.37
N ASP A 142 -27.12 11.12 -11.41
CA ASP A 142 -26.26 9.93 -11.30
C ASP A 142 -25.41 9.89 -10.02
N GLN A 143 -25.25 11.02 -9.29
CA GLN A 143 -24.33 11.14 -8.15
C GLN A 143 -24.84 12.11 -7.07
N ASN A 144 -24.36 11.94 -5.84
CA ASN A 144 -24.58 12.87 -4.74
C ASN A 144 -23.23 13.37 -4.19
N TYR A 145 -22.93 14.63 -4.44
CA TYR A 145 -21.76 15.32 -3.89
C TYR A 145 -22.09 15.83 -2.50
N SER A 146 -21.26 15.55 -1.49
CA SER A 146 -21.45 16.13 -0.15
C SER A 146 -20.14 16.56 0.49
N CYS A 147 -20.17 17.70 1.18
CA CYS A 147 -19.02 18.24 1.88
C CYS A 147 -19.44 18.90 3.20
N LYS A 148 -18.59 18.74 4.22
CA LYS A 148 -18.74 19.39 5.53
C LYS A 148 -18.01 20.73 5.51
N GLY A 149 -18.72 21.83 5.67
CA GLY A 149 -18.14 23.17 5.80
C GLY A 149 -18.08 23.64 7.27
N ILE A 150 -16.99 24.27 7.68
CA ILE A 150 -16.84 24.91 8.99
C ILE A 150 -16.76 26.42 8.77
N TYR A 151 -17.80 27.15 9.17
CA TYR A 151 -17.80 28.61 9.10
C TYR A 151 -17.34 29.21 10.44
N THR A 152 -16.33 30.08 10.38
CA THR A 152 -15.71 30.74 11.54
C THR A 152 -15.93 32.26 11.55
N GLY A 153 -16.71 32.79 10.60
CA GLY A 153 -16.94 34.23 10.45
C GLY A 153 -18.00 34.80 11.40
N ALA A 154 -18.11 36.14 11.40
CA ALA A 154 -19.12 36.86 12.17
C ALA A 154 -20.54 36.59 11.64
N HIS A 155 -21.54 36.87 12.49
CA HIS A 155 -22.96 36.70 12.16
C HIS A 155 -23.35 37.50 10.89
N ARG A 156 -24.04 36.85 9.96
CA ARG A 156 -24.62 37.42 8.73
C ARG A 156 -26.13 37.22 8.71
N ASN A 157 -26.84 38.08 7.97
CA ASN A 157 -28.30 38.08 7.97
C ASN A 157 -28.94 36.93 7.17
N SER A 158 -28.22 36.28 6.23
CA SER A 158 -28.78 35.21 5.39
C SER A 158 -27.72 34.26 4.83
N ALA A 159 -28.15 33.04 4.47
CA ALA A 159 -27.38 32.09 3.68
C ALA A 159 -27.62 32.31 2.17
N SER A 160 -26.65 31.96 1.32
CA SER A 160 -26.84 32.01 -0.14
C SER A 160 -26.00 30.96 -0.88
N ILE A 161 -26.53 30.55 -2.04
CA ILE A 161 -25.85 29.75 -3.07
C ILE A 161 -25.81 30.61 -4.34
N GLN A 162 -24.63 31.07 -4.74
CA GLN A 162 -24.46 31.92 -5.92
C GLN A 162 -23.68 31.14 -6.98
N TYR A 163 -24.25 30.99 -8.17
CA TYR A 163 -23.54 30.37 -9.30
C TYR A 163 -22.51 31.34 -9.87
N GLU A 164 -21.27 30.89 -9.96
CA GLU A 164 -20.13 31.68 -10.46
C GLU A 164 -19.77 31.30 -11.92
N GLY A 165 -20.39 30.27 -12.48
CA GLY A 165 -20.18 29.81 -13.86
C GLY A 165 -19.71 28.36 -13.95
N ASN A 166 -19.41 27.92 -15.18
CA ASN A 166 -18.76 26.65 -15.46
C ASN A 166 -17.54 26.81 -16.36
N THR A 167 -16.64 25.83 -16.32
CA THR A 167 -15.58 25.67 -17.32
C THR A 167 -15.96 24.53 -18.28
N PRO A 168 -16.07 24.78 -19.60
CA PRO A 168 -16.36 23.75 -20.60
C PRO A 168 -15.26 22.67 -20.65
N ILE A 169 -15.64 21.43 -20.89
CA ILE A 169 -14.70 20.33 -21.16
C ILE A 169 -14.39 20.40 -22.67
N GLU A 170 -13.34 21.13 -23.08
CA GLU A 170 -12.82 21.01 -24.45
C GLU A 170 -12.18 19.63 -24.63
N SER A 171 -12.35 19.05 -25.82
CA SER A 171 -11.71 17.79 -26.23
C SER A 171 -10.20 17.92 -26.08
N PHE A 172 -9.64 17.34 -25.03
CA PHE A 172 -8.22 17.32 -24.78
C PHE A 172 -7.53 16.47 -25.87
N GLN A 173 -6.88 17.14 -26.83
CA GLN A 173 -5.64 16.58 -27.36
C GLN A 173 -4.65 16.56 -26.20
N GLU A 174 -4.04 15.40 -25.98
CA GLU A 174 -2.97 15.22 -25.01
C GLU A 174 -1.81 16.16 -25.33
N THR A 175 -1.77 17.28 -24.61
CA THR A 175 -0.53 18.02 -24.38
C THR A 175 -0.43 18.30 -22.89
N SER A 176 0.59 17.69 -22.31
CA SER A 176 1.01 17.71 -20.92
C SER A 176 1.23 19.12 -20.37
N LEU A 177 0.22 19.70 -19.73
CA LEU A 177 0.42 20.70 -18.69
C LEU A 177 0.01 20.06 -17.37
N LEU A 178 1.03 19.74 -16.57
CA LEU A 178 0.99 19.18 -15.22
C LEU A 178 -0.23 19.65 -14.43
N LYS A 179 -1.22 18.75 -14.26
CA LYS A 179 -2.07 18.77 -13.06
C LYS A 179 -1.19 18.28 -11.92
N SER A 180 -0.41 19.17 -11.31
CA SER A 180 0.24 18.87 -10.03
C SER A 180 -0.82 18.93 -8.92
N ALA A 181 -1.80 18.02 -8.97
CA ALA A 181 -2.58 17.70 -7.79
C ALA A 181 -1.64 16.97 -6.85
N SER A 182 -1.39 17.56 -5.69
CA SER A 182 -0.63 16.94 -4.64
C SER A 182 -1.58 16.24 -3.67
N LYS A 183 -1.19 15.06 -3.21
CA LYS A 183 -1.94 14.33 -2.18
C LYS A 183 -1.03 14.09 -0.98
N GLY A 184 -1.56 14.41 0.21
CA GLY A 184 -0.85 14.27 1.47
C GLY A 184 -0.84 12.84 1.97
N LEU A 185 0.20 12.50 2.73
CA LEU A 185 0.28 11.31 3.57
C LEU A 185 1.07 11.66 4.82
N THR A 186 0.61 11.22 6.00
CA THR A 186 1.37 11.43 7.23
C THR A 186 2.68 10.67 7.16
N TYR A 187 3.78 11.36 7.48
CA TYR A 187 5.12 10.79 7.46
C TYR A 187 5.98 11.36 8.58
N ALA A 188 6.64 10.47 9.32
CA ALA A 188 7.77 10.79 10.18
C ALA A 188 9.06 10.23 9.56
N ASP A 189 10.18 10.93 9.75
CA ASP A 189 11.47 10.49 9.23
C ASP A 189 11.80 9.07 9.68
N GLY A 190 12.05 8.19 8.71
CA GLY A 190 12.32 6.76 8.94
C GLY A 190 11.09 5.87 8.89
N ASP A 191 9.88 6.42 8.71
CA ASP A 191 8.72 5.60 8.36
C ASP A 191 9.00 4.83 7.06
N VAL A 192 8.52 3.59 6.98
CA VAL A 192 8.57 2.81 5.75
C VAL A 192 7.30 3.07 4.94
N LEU A 193 7.49 3.45 3.69
CA LEU A 193 6.43 3.60 2.70
C LEU A 193 6.51 2.48 1.68
N HIS A 194 5.35 1.95 1.28
CA HIS A 194 5.23 1.09 0.10
C HIS A 194 4.52 1.84 -1.02
N TYR A 195 5.20 2.03 -2.14
CA TYR A 195 4.60 2.51 -3.38
C TYR A 195 4.18 1.30 -4.22
N VAL A 196 2.88 1.01 -4.24
CA VAL A 196 2.30 -0.06 -5.06
C VAL A 196 1.81 0.57 -6.36
N CYS A 197 2.61 0.42 -7.41
CA CYS A 197 2.37 0.97 -8.74
C CYS A 197 1.68 -0.07 -9.62
N TYR A 198 0.75 0.37 -10.47
CA TYR A 198 -0.01 -0.48 -11.38
C TYR A 198 0.20 -0.06 -12.83
N SER A 199 0.33 -1.05 -13.72
CA SER A 199 0.27 -0.89 -15.19
C SER A 199 -0.40 -2.11 -15.80
N GLY A 200 -1.61 -1.95 -16.33
CA GLY A 200 -2.47 -3.05 -16.74
C GLY A 200 -2.67 -4.07 -15.61
N ASN A 201 -2.21 -5.29 -15.81
CA ASN A 201 -2.25 -6.36 -14.80
C ASN A 201 -0.96 -6.47 -13.97
N ASN A 202 0.10 -5.74 -14.34
CA ASN A 202 1.38 -5.78 -13.67
C ASN A 202 1.34 -4.87 -12.43
N THR A 203 1.95 -5.36 -11.33
CA THR A 203 2.04 -4.59 -10.09
C THR A 203 3.48 -4.59 -9.59
N SER A 204 4.04 -3.40 -9.39
CA SER A 204 5.39 -3.18 -8.87
C SER A 204 5.32 -2.54 -7.49
N VAL A 205 6.01 -3.14 -6.52
CA VAL A 205 6.11 -2.66 -5.14
C VAL A 205 7.50 -2.07 -4.94
N ILE A 206 7.56 -0.88 -4.35
CA ILE A 206 8.80 -0.21 -3.98
C ILE A 206 8.68 0.16 -2.50
N GLY A 207 9.48 -0.50 -1.65
CA GLY A 207 9.65 -0.10 -0.25
C GLY A 207 10.72 0.98 -0.11
N ASP A 208 10.43 2.00 0.67
CA ASP A 208 11.27 3.19 0.77
C ASP A 208 11.05 3.95 2.09
N SER A 209 12.12 4.56 2.62
CA SER A 209 12.07 5.52 3.73
C SER A 209 12.67 6.84 3.27
N PRO A 210 11.87 7.73 2.65
CA PRO A 210 12.34 8.99 2.09
C PRO A 210 13.13 9.85 3.09
N THR A 211 14.32 10.29 2.68
CA THR A 211 15.14 11.26 3.41
C THR A 211 15.15 12.64 2.74
N GLY A 212 14.30 12.81 1.73
CA GLY A 212 14.19 14.01 0.91
C GLY A 212 13.25 13.83 -0.27
N SER A 213 12.93 14.94 -0.94
CA SER A 213 12.18 14.94 -2.19
C SER A 213 12.95 14.21 -3.29
N LYS A 214 12.24 13.39 -4.08
CA LYS A 214 12.83 12.62 -5.18
C LYS A 214 11.80 12.18 -6.22
N THR A 215 12.29 11.80 -7.39
CA THR A 215 11.52 11.06 -8.38
C THR A 215 11.82 9.57 -8.24
N VAL A 216 10.78 8.77 -8.10
CA VAL A 216 10.85 7.30 -8.07
C VAL A 216 10.65 6.78 -9.49
N SER A 217 11.70 6.13 -10.02
CA SER A 217 11.62 5.42 -11.29
C SER A 217 10.92 4.07 -11.11
N VAL A 218 9.87 3.81 -11.89
CA VAL A 218 9.05 2.59 -11.79
C VAL A 218 9.29 1.69 -12.98
N GLU A 219 9.52 0.41 -12.69
CA GLU A 219 9.63 -0.67 -13.66
C GLU A 219 8.53 -1.71 -13.41
N PHE A 220 7.99 -2.28 -14.48
CA PHE A 220 6.97 -3.32 -14.44
C PHE A 220 7.48 -4.59 -15.11
N TYR A 221 7.19 -5.72 -14.49
CA TYR A 221 7.59 -7.04 -14.98
C TYR A 221 6.39 -7.97 -14.93
N GLU A 222 6.08 -8.63 -16.04
CA GLU A 222 5.02 -9.63 -16.07
C GLU A 222 5.47 -10.86 -15.26
N CYS A 223 4.76 -11.14 -14.17
CA CYS A 223 4.92 -12.35 -13.37
C CYS A 223 3.57 -13.07 -13.33
N LYS A 224 3.38 -14.05 -14.21
CA LYS A 224 2.08 -14.68 -14.45
C LYS A 224 2.15 -16.21 -14.47
N ILE A 225 1.24 -16.86 -13.74
CA ILE A 225 0.99 -18.31 -13.83
C ILE A 225 -0.50 -18.53 -14.02
N GLY A 226 -0.89 -19.25 -15.08
CA GLY A 226 -2.29 -19.37 -15.47
C GLY A 226 -2.86 -17.97 -15.71
N GLU A 227 -3.97 -17.62 -15.05
CA GLU A 227 -4.57 -16.28 -15.13
C GLU A 227 -4.17 -15.35 -13.97
N LYS A 228 -3.36 -15.83 -13.01
CA LYS A 228 -2.96 -15.04 -11.85
C LYS A 228 -1.68 -14.27 -12.15
N TYR A 229 -1.74 -12.96 -11.95
CA TYR A 229 -0.60 -12.06 -11.93
C TYR A 229 -0.14 -11.85 -10.49
N TYR A 230 1.17 -11.82 -10.29
CA TYR A 230 1.81 -11.65 -8.99
C TYR A 230 2.54 -10.31 -8.93
N LYS A 231 2.56 -9.71 -7.75
CA LYS A 231 3.33 -8.50 -7.48
C LYS A 231 4.83 -8.77 -7.55
N THR A 232 5.56 -7.79 -8.05
CA THR A 232 7.02 -7.81 -8.12
C THR A 232 7.63 -6.70 -7.29
N VAL A 233 8.84 -6.90 -6.78
CA VAL A 233 9.59 -5.91 -6.00
C VAL A 233 11.05 -5.92 -6.43
N ARG A 234 11.65 -4.74 -6.63
CA ARG A 234 13.10 -4.62 -6.84
C ARG A 234 13.79 -4.34 -5.51
N ILE A 235 14.79 -5.16 -5.18
CA ILE A 235 15.63 -5.02 -3.99
C ILE A 235 17.09 -5.05 -4.43
N GLY A 236 17.76 -3.91 -4.32
CA GLY A 236 19.03 -3.70 -5.00
C GLY A 236 18.86 -3.82 -6.51
N GLU A 237 19.65 -4.70 -7.14
CA GLU A 237 19.57 -4.96 -8.59
C GLU A 237 18.60 -6.11 -8.93
N GLN A 238 18.20 -6.90 -7.93
CA GLN A 238 17.38 -8.10 -8.12
C GLN A 238 15.89 -7.78 -8.11
N VAL A 239 15.13 -8.48 -8.97
CA VAL A 239 13.67 -8.37 -9.04
C VAL A 239 13.05 -9.66 -8.55
N TRP A 240 12.25 -9.58 -7.50
CA TRP A 240 11.64 -10.70 -6.79
C TRP A 240 10.12 -10.67 -6.88
N MET A 241 9.47 -11.82 -6.69
CA MET A 241 8.06 -11.85 -6.29
C MET A 241 7.90 -11.23 -4.89
N ALA A 242 6.91 -10.34 -4.76
CA ALA A 242 6.56 -9.66 -3.51
C ALA A 242 5.53 -10.44 -2.66
N GLU A 243 5.02 -11.56 -3.18
CA GLU A 243 4.07 -12.43 -2.49
C GLU A 243 4.39 -13.91 -2.72
N ASN A 244 3.94 -14.77 -1.82
CA ASN A 244 4.14 -16.22 -1.96
C ASN A 244 3.32 -16.78 -3.14
N LEU A 245 3.82 -17.84 -3.74
CA LEU A 245 3.12 -18.57 -4.78
C LEU A 245 1.79 -19.17 -4.27
N GLU A 246 0.69 -18.79 -4.91
CA GLU A 246 -0.65 -19.37 -4.70
C GLU A 246 -1.06 -20.36 -5.82
N TYR A 247 -0.10 -20.92 -6.53
CA TYR A 247 -0.40 -21.88 -7.60
C TYR A 247 -0.68 -23.26 -7.00
N LEU A 248 -1.92 -23.74 -7.17
CA LEU A 248 -2.41 -25.02 -6.65
C LEU A 248 -3.24 -25.76 -7.70
N PRO A 249 -2.59 -26.50 -8.63
CA PRO A 249 -3.26 -27.31 -9.65
C PRO A 249 -3.83 -28.62 -9.08
N GLN A 250 -3.20 -29.14 -8.04
CA GLN A 250 -3.61 -30.29 -7.24
C GLN A 250 -3.21 -30.05 -5.79
N VAL A 251 -3.67 -30.90 -4.88
CA VAL A 251 -3.25 -30.88 -3.47
C VAL A 251 -3.07 -32.32 -2.99
N ASN A 252 -1.95 -32.57 -2.33
CA ASN A 252 -1.52 -33.88 -1.88
C ASN A 252 -1.69 -33.99 -0.36
N GLY A 253 -2.14 -35.16 0.10
CA GLY A 253 -2.20 -35.48 1.52
C GLY A 253 -0.81 -35.68 2.12
N GLN A 254 -0.72 -35.66 3.44
CA GLN A 254 0.57 -35.71 4.16
C GLN A 254 1.38 -36.99 3.93
N ASP A 255 0.72 -38.08 3.51
CA ASP A 255 1.37 -39.36 3.20
C ASP A 255 1.89 -39.45 1.75
N ASP A 256 1.55 -38.49 0.88
CA ASP A 256 1.94 -38.48 -0.54
C ASP A 256 3.10 -37.50 -0.79
N MET A 257 4.31 -37.98 -0.49
CA MET A 257 5.56 -37.23 -0.62
C MET A 257 6.42 -37.77 -1.77
N SER A 258 7.10 -36.90 -2.51
CA SER A 258 8.03 -37.30 -3.57
C SER A 258 9.20 -36.34 -3.72
N THR A 259 10.37 -36.86 -4.10
CA THR A 259 11.55 -36.08 -4.47
C THR A 259 11.66 -35.84 -5.98
N SER A 260 10.85 -36.52 -6.79
CA SER A 260 10.94 -36.51 -8.25
C SER A 260 9.62 -36.20 -8.97
N GLU A 261 8.48 -36.30 -8.28
CA GLU A 261 7.17 -35.88 -8.78
C GLU A 261 6.79 -34.55 -8.15
N GLU A 262 6.08 -33.70 -8.88
CA GLU A 262 5.53 -32.46 -8.32
C GLU A 262 4.51 -32.75 -7.21
N LYS A 263 4.69 -32.13 -6.04
CA LYS A 263 3.76 -32.22 -4.91
C LYS A 263 3.43 -30.83 -4.36
N TYR A 264 2.18 -30.68 -3.96
CA TYR A 264 1.58 -29.41 -3.55
C TYR A 264 0.80 -29.62 -2.26
N TYR A 265 1.03 -28.75 -1.29
CA TYR A 265 0.44 -28.85 0.04
C TYR A 265 -0.14 -27.52 0.47
N VAL A 266 -1.15 -27.59 1.33
CA VAL A 266 -1.73 -26.43 2.01
C VAL A 266 -1.58 -26.64 3.50
N TYR A 267 -1.03 -25.65 4.20
CA TYR A 267 -0.71 -25.80 5.62
C TYR A 267 -1.94 -26.25 6.42
N ASN A 268 -1.79 -27.33 7.20
CA ASN A 268 -2.84 -27.92 8.03
C ASN A 268 -4.09 -28.41 7.26
N TYR A 269 -3.92 -28.77 5.98
CA TYR A 269 -4.93 -29.42 5.16
C TYR A 269 -4.43 -30.80 4.70
N ASP A 270 -5.25 -31.85 4.90
CA ASP A 270 -4.89 -33.24 4.62
C ASP A 270 -5.86 -33.92 3.64
N GLY A 271 -6.58 -33.12 2.87
CA GLY A 271 -7.48 -33.58 1.81
C GLY A 271 -6.80 -33.56 0.44
N THR A 272 -7.55 -33.97 -0.58
CA THR A 272 -7.13 -33.92 -1.99
C THR A 272 -8.01 -33.01 -2.85
N ASP A 273 -9.02 -32.37 -2.25
CA ASP A 273 -9.90 -31.42 -2.94
C ASP A 273 -9.27 -30.02 -2.99
N VAL A 274 -9.04 -29.51 -4.20
CA VAL A 274 -8.41 -28.20 -4.42
C VAL A 274 -9.32 -27.04 -4.02
N ALA A 275 -10.64 -27.16 -4.22
CA ALA A 275 -11.56 -26.08 -3.91
C ALA A 275 -11.69 -25.89 -2.39
N GLU A 276 -11.76 -27.00 -1.64
CA GLU A 276 -11.74 -27.00 -0.19
C GLU A 276 -10.42 -26.44 0.35
N ALA A 277 -9.28 -26.88 -0.20
CA ALA A 277 -7.97 -26.36 0.18
C ALA A 277 -7.87 -24.83 -0.02
N LYS A 278 -8.34 -24.32 -1.17
CA LYS A 278 -8.36 -22.88 -1.49
C LYS A 278 -9.29 -22.05 -0.59
N ALA A 279 -10.29 -22.70 0.01
CA ALA A 279 -11.21 -22.05 0.94
C ALA A 279 -10.63 -21.91 2.36
N THR A 280 -9.51 -22.56 2.68
CA THR A 280 -8.88 -22.48 4.01
C THR A 280 -8.21 -21.12 4.24
N ASP A 281 -8.25 -20.65 5.50
CA ASP A 281 -7.56 -19.41 5.90
C ASP A 281 -6.05 -19.48 5.66
N TYR A 282 -5.45 -20.66 5.84
CA TYR A 282 -4.02 -20.87 5.62
C TYR A 282 -3.63 -20.70 4.14
N TYR A 283 -4.42 -21.23 3.21
CA TYR A 283 -4.18 -21.00 1.79
C TYR A 283 -4.31 -19.52 1.44
N GLN A 284 -5.39 -18.86 1.90
CA GLN A 284 -5.64 -17.45 1.59
C GLN A 284 -4.58 -16.51 2.20
N THR A 285 -3.96 -16.92 3.31
CA THR A 285 -2.95 -16.10 4.01
C THR A 285 -1.52 -16.38 3.54
N TYR A 286 -1.17 -17.64 3.30
CA TYR A 286 0.22 -18.07 3.09
C TYR A 286 0.52 -18.64 1.70
N GLY A 287 -0.52 -18.94 0.93
CA GLY A 287 -0.41 -19.59 -0.37
C GLY A 287 -0.14 -21.10 -0.26
N SER A 288 0.54 -21.62 -1.29
CA SER A 288 0.84 -23.04 -1.42
C SER A 288 2.26 -23.36 -0.95
N LEU A 289 2.43 -24.56 -0.40
CA LEU A 289 3.73 -25.13 -0.11
C LEU A 289 4.05 -26.18 -1.17
N LEU A 290 5.16 -26.02 -1.88
CA LEU A 290 5.55 -26.92 -2.98
C LEU A 290 6.74 -27.75 -2.54
N ASN A 291 6.88 -28.97 -3.08
CA ASN A 291 8.18 -29.61 -3.09
C ASN A 291 9.13 -28.95 -4.09
N VAL A 292 10.44 -29.19 -3.95
CA VAL A 292 11.41 -28.44 -4.76
C VAL A 292 11.24 -28.70 -6.27
N THR A 293 10.83 -29.92 -6.64
CA THR A 293 10.54 -30.30 -8.03
C THR A 293 9.42 -29.44 -8.61
N ALA A 294 8.26 -29.38 -7.93
CA ALA A 294 7.18 -28.49 -8.35
C ALA A 294 7.60 -27.02 -8.37
N ALA A 295 8.41 -26.59 -7.39
CA ALA A 295 8.91 -25.22 -7.29
C ALA A 295 9.80 -24.84 -8.49
N ILE A 296 10.65 -25.74 -8.98
CA ILE A 296 11.49 -25.50 -10.16
C ILE A 296 10.64 -25.50 -11.44
N ASP A 297 9.77 -26.48 -11.60
CA ASP A 297 9.07 -26.74 -12.87
C ASP A 297 7.96 -25.74 -13.18
N ASN A 298 7.45 -25.02 -12.17
CA ASN A 298 6.30 -24.12 -12.29
C ASN A 298 6.68 -22.63 -12.21
N ALA A 299 7.94 -22.28 -12.47
CA ALA A 299 8.36 -20.89 -12.55
C ALA A 299 7.65 -20.14 -13.70
N PRO A 300 7.17 -18.89 -13.48
CA PRO A 300 6.62 -18.06 -14.55
C PRO A 300 7.65 -17.85 -15.67
N ARG A 301 7.18 -17.59 -16.89
CA ARG A 301 8.08 -17.28 -18.01
C ARG A 301 8.95 -16.07 -17.69
N GLY A 302 10.27 -16.20 -17.85
CA GLY A 302 11.24 -15.14 -17.54
C GLY A 302 11.61 -15.05 -16.06
N TRP A 303 11.12 -15.99 -15.25
CA TRP A 303 11.42 -16.11 -13.83
C TRP A 303 12.03 -17.49 -13.56
N ARG A 304 12.72 -17.61 -12.42
CA ARG A 304 13.30 -18.86 -11.95
C ARG A 304 13.25 -18.94 -10.44
N LEU A 305 13.36 -20.15 -9.91
CA LEU A 305 13.57 -20.35 -8.48
C LEU A 305 14.96 -19.76 -8.09
N PRO A 306 15.07 -19.01 -6.98
CA PRO A 306 16.32 -18.37 -6.58
C PRO A 306 17.36 -19.41 -6.17
N THR A 307 18.63 -19.13 -6.44
CA THR A 307 19.79 -19.89 -5.99
C THR A 307 20.32 -19.36 -4.66
N ASN A 308 21.26 -20.07 -4.03
CA ASN A 308 21.95 -19.58 -2.83
C ASN A 308 22.71 -18.27 -3.07
N GLU A 309 23.20 -18.04 -4.29
CA GLU A 309 23.87 -16.78 -4.66
C GLU A 309 22.86 -15.64 -4.69
N ASP A 310 21.65 -15.86 -5.22
CA ASP A 310 20.61 -14.83 -5.25
C ASP A 310 20.22 -14.38 -3.84
N TRP A 311 19.98 -15.34 -2.96
CA TRP A 311 19.67 -15.07 -1.56
C TRP A 311 20.82 -14.40 -0.82
N SER A 312 22.07 -14.77 -1.13
CA SER A 312 23.25 -14.13 -0.56
C SER A 312 23.39 -12.69 -1.01
N THR A 313 23.15 -12.40 -2.29
CA THR A 313 23.11 -11.04 -2.84
C THR A 313 22.03 -10.20 -2.16
N LEU A 314 20.81 -10.73 -2.03
CA LEU A 314 19.72 -10.07 -1.30
C LEU A 314 20.12 -9.76 0.15
N ARG A 315 20.61 -10.76 0.88
CA ARG A 315 21.06 -10.63 2.29
C ARG A 315 22.14 -9.56 2.44
N ASN A 316 23.16 -9.59 1.57
CA ASN A 316 24.29 -8.67 1.62
C ASN A 316 23.88 -7.24 1.27
N PHE A 317 23.02 -7.07 0.26
CA PHE A 317 22.47 -5.77 -0.10
C PHE A 317 21.74 -5.15 1.10
N ILE A 318 20.79 -5.88 1.70
CA ILE A 318 19.98 -5.38 2.80
C ILE A 318 20.84 -5.01 4.02
N ASN A 319 21.77 -5.89 4.40
CA ASN A 319 22.67 -5.63 5.51
C ASN A 319 23.49 -4.34 5.25
N THR A 320 24.05 -4.19 4.04
CA THR A 320 24.82 -3.00 3.65
C THR A 320 23.98 -1.73 3.68
N ASP A 321 22.80 -1.76 3.06
CA ASP A 321 21.88 -0.62 2.96
C ASP A 321 21.42 -0.14 4.35
N GLN A 322 21.16 -1.08 5.26
CA GLN A 322 20.75 -0.77 6.63
C GLN A 322 21.93 -0.48 7.57
N GLY A 323 23.18 -0.54 7.09
CA GLY A 323 24.37 -0.34 7.90
C GLY A 323 24.52 -1.38 9.03
N THR A 324 24.06 -2.61 8.79
CA THR A 324 24.07 -3.73 9.74
C THR A 324 24.84 -4.91 9.15
N SER A 325 25.27 -5.87 9.97
CA SER A 325 25.87 -7.12 9.47
C SER A 325 24.92 -8.31 9.51
N GLU A 326 23.82 -8.22 10.27
CA GLU A 326 23.01 -9.38 10.68
C GLU A 326 21.55 -8.99 10.98
N LYS A 327 20.85 -8.35 10.02
CA LYS A 327 19.42 -7.98 10.19
C LYS A 327 18.52 -8.16 8.96
N ALA A 328 19.03 -8.79 7.90
CA ALA A 328 18.27 -8.94 6.65
C ALA A 328 16.89 -9.59 6.83
N GLY A 329 16.77 -10.57 7.71
CA GLY A 329 15.49 -11.22 8.01
C GLY A 329 14.45 -10.25 8.55
N GLN A 330 14.82 -9.40 9.52
CA GLN A 330 13.93 -8.39 10.12
C GLN A 330 13.33 -7.46 9.07
N HIS A 331 14.14 -6.96 8.13
CA HIS A 331 13.69 -6.04 7.08
C HIS A 331 12.85 -6.70 5.98
N LEU A 332 12.89 -8.02 5.85
CA LEU A 332 12.07 -8.78 4.91
C LEU A 332 10.72 -9.24 5.49
N LYS A 333 10.59 -9.34 6.82
CA LYS A 333 9.35 -9.75 7.47
C LYS A 333 8.23 -8.77 7.17
N ALA A 334 7.05 -9.32 6.87
CA ALA A 334 5.81 -8.57 6.79
C ALA A 334 5.49 -7.86 8.12
N THR A 335 4.68 -6.79 8.03
CA THR A 335 4.27 -5.96 9.16
C THR A 335 3.26 -6.61 10.10
N ALA A 336 2.71 -7.77 9.72
CA ALA A 336 1.76 -8.52 10.49
C ALA A 336 1.88 -10.04 10.23
N GLY A 337 1.26 -10.85 11.11
CA GLY A 337 1.11 -12.30 10.94
C GLY A 337 2.14 -13.14 11.71
N TRP A 338 3.22 -12.55 12.22
CA TRP A 338 4.16 -13.21 13.12
C TRP A 338 3.62 -13.14 14.57
N ILE A 339 3.15 -14.26 15.14
CA ILE A 339 2.39 -14.35 16.42
C ILE A 339 3.25 -14.02 17.64
N GLU A 340 2.87 -13.32 18.72
CA GLU A 340 1.66 -12.65 19.21
C GLU A 340 2.14 -11.36 19.94
N GLU A 341 1.36 -10.27 19.91
CA GLU A 341 1.73 -8.92 20.40
C GLU A 341 2.84 -8.16 19.61
N GLY A 342 2.98 -8.42 18.30
CA GLY A 342 3.81 -7.60 17.41
C GLY A 342 5.33 -7.72 17.61
N ALA A 343 5.79 -8.50 18.59
CA ALA A 343 7.20 -8.64 18.94
C ALA A 343 8.08 -9.26 17.82
N GLY A 344 7.46 -9.93 16.84
CA GLY A 344 8.17 -10.59 15.75
C GLY A 344 8.01 -9.95 14.37
N ASN A 345 7.13 -8.96 14.21
CA ASN A 345 6.89 -8.34 12.91
C ASN A 345 8.09 -7.51 12.45
N GLY A 346 8.25 -7.40 11.13
CA GLY A 346 9.24 -6.51 10.53
C GLY A 346 8.62 -5.24 9.99
N PRO A 347 9.44 -4.21 9.70
CA PRO A 347 8.97 -3.01 9.02
C PRO A 347 8.69 -3.25 7.53
N ASP A 348 9.06 -4.42 6.98
CA ASP A 348 9.01 -4.74 5.56
C ASP A 348 9.62 -3.65 4.68
N THR A 349 10.85 -3.24 5.01
CA THR A 349 11.50 -2.03 4.47
C THR A 349 11.48 -1.94 2.95
N TYR A 350 11.55 -3.09 2.27
CA TYR A 350 11.65 -3.15 0.81
C TYR A 350 10.36 -3.56 0.10
N GLY A 351 9.33 -4.01 0.82
CA GLY A 351 8.11 -4.55 0.24
C GLY A 351 8.23 -6.01 -0.20
N PHE A 352 9.10 -6.78 0.47
CA PHE A 352 9.19 -8.21 0.26
C PHE A 352 8.04 -8.93 0.95
N SER A 353 7.56 -8.50 2.11
CA SER A 353 6.38 -9.06 2.77
C SER A 353 6.50 -10.56 3.11
N ALA A 354 7.63 -11.01 3.66
CA ALA A 354 7.78 -12.39 4.10
C ALA A 354 6.78 -12.72 5.23
N VAL A 355 5.88 -13.64 4.97
CA VAL A 355 4.87 -14.14 5.92
C VAL A 355 5.31 -15.46 6.54
N PRO A 356 4.92 -15.75 7.79
CA PRO A 356 5.34 -16.97 8.47
C PRO A 356 4.52 -18.20 8.03
N ASN A 357 4.79 -18.66 6.81
CA ASN A 357 4.07 -19.72 6.11
C ASN A 357 4.27 -21.13 6.69
N GLY A 358 5.22 -21.31 7.62
CA GLY A 358 5.59 -22.63 8.13
C GLY A 358 6.06 -23.56 7.02
N ARG A 359 6.00 -24.86 7.27
CA ARG A 359 6.40 -25.88 6.29
C ARG A 359 5.58 -27.14 6.43
N PHE A 360 5.65 -27.96 5.39
CA PHE A 360 5.32 -29.38 5.41
C PHE A 360 6.62 -30.20 5.33
N GLN A 361 6.73 -31.30 6.07
CA GLN A 361 7.78 -32.30 5.86
C GLN A 361 7.33 -33.65 6.46
N SER A 362 8.15 -34.70 6.37
CA SER A 362 7.96 -35.92 7.15
C SER A 362 7.72 -35.61 8.65
N GLY A 363 6.61 -36.11 9.20
CA GLY A 363 6.10 -35.77 10.53
C GLY A 363 5.04 -34.66 10.55
N GLY A 364 4.67 -34.12 9.39
CA GLY A 364 3.54 -33.22 9.19
C GLY A 364 3.91 -31.74 9.14
N TYR A 365 2.88 -30.91 9.28
CA TYR A 365 2.98 -29.45 9.28
C TYR A 365 3.54 -28.92 10.60
N CYS A 366 4.37 -27.88 10.53
CA CYS A 366 4.80 -27.17 11.73
C CYS A 366 5.19 -25.72 11.47
N CYS A 367 5.32 -24.97 12.57
CA CYS A 367 6.02 -23.70 12.62
C CYS A 367 5.38 -22.57 11.78
N ALA A 368 4.15 -22.73 11.29
CA ALA A 368 3.38 -21.57 10.82
C ALA A 368 3.33 -20.52 11.93
N THR A 369 3.13 -19.27 11.54
CA THR A 369 3.07 -18.09 12.43
C THR A 369 4.38 -17.70 13.11
N GLY A 370 5.38 -18.58 13.16
CA GLY A 370 6.71 -18.31 13.73
C GLY A 370 7.88 -18.38 12.75
N TYR A 371 7.69 -18.99 11.58
CA TYR A 371 8.76 -19.23 10.59
C TYR A 371 8.25 -19.03 9.17
N SER A 372 9.07 -18.40 8.33
CA SER A 372 8.91 -18.40 6.87
C SER A 372 9.99 -19.29 6.28
N PHE A 373 9.61 -20.31 5.51
CA PHE A 373 10.54 -21.20 4.80
C PHE A 373 10.36 -21.04 3.29
N LEU A 374 11.47 -20.81 2.59
CA LEU A 374 11.52 -20.50 1.15
C LEU A 374 12.55 -21.38 0.46
N TRP A 375 12.19 -21.94 -0.69
CA TRP A 375 13.11 -22.80 -1.44
C TRP A 375 14.27 -22.04 -2.10
N SER A 376 15.40 -22.74 -2.23
CA SER A 376 16.45 -22.46 -3.19
C SER A 376 16.50 -23.56 -4.26
N SER A 377 16.89 -23.20 -5.48
CA SER A 377 17.15 -24.14 -6.58
C SER A 377 18.55 -24.74 -6.54
N THR A 378 19.41 -24.31 -5.60
CA THR A 378 20.75 -24.89 -5.44
C THR A 378 20.63 -26.32 -4.95
N GLU A 379 21.10 -27.26 -5.76
CA GLU A 379 21.10 -28.68 -5.44
C GLU A 379 22.15 -29.01 -4.38
N VAL A 380 21.76 -29.77 -3.37
CA VAL A 380 22.66 -30.30 -2.34
C VAL A 380 23.05 -31.74 -2.70
N ASN A 381 22.06 -32.63 -2.85
CA ASN A 381 22.23 -34.01 -3.33
C ASN A 381 20.90 -34.58 -3.87
N ALA A 382 20.84 -35.88 -4.12
CA ALA A 382 19.64 -36.54 -4.68
C ALA A 382 18.39 -36.44 -3.77
N GLU A 383 18.58 -36.35 -2.45
CA GLU A 383 17.49 -36.38 -1.45
C GLU A 383 17.27 -35.02 -0.78
N GLU A 384 18.29 -34.16 -0.74
CA GLU A 384 18.26 -32.87 -0.06
C GLU A 384 18.36 -31.70 -1.05
N GLY A 385 17.53 -30.70 -0.81
CA GLY A 385 17.61 -29.38 -1.40
C GLY A 385 18.01 -28.36 -0.34
N HIS A 386 18.18 -27.11 -0.77
CA HIS A 386 18.55 -26.02 0.12
C HIS A 386 17.38 -25.06 0.33
N LYS A 387 17.26 -24.48 1.51
CA LYS A 387 16.19 -23.53 1.85
C LYS A 387 16.74 -22.35 2.64
N PHE A 388 16.02 -21.24 2.53
CA PHE A 388 16.19 -20.07 3.36
C PHE A 388 15.01 -19.94 4.32
N TYR A 389 15.27 -19.39 5.50
CA TYR A 389 14.21 -19.17 6.47
C TYR A 389 14.44 -17.97 7.38
N ILE A 390 13.33 -17.40 7.80
CA ILE A 390 13.26 -16.29 8.75
C ILE A 390 12.52 -16.78 9.99
N VAL A 391 13.06 -16.45 11.17
CA VAL A 391 12.49 -16.82 12.46
C VAL A 391 11.88 -15.59 13.12
N GLN A 392 10.72 -15.75 13.75
CA GLN A 392 10.03 -14.67 14.45
C GLN A 392 10.92 -13.91 15.45
N THR A 393 11.66 -14.65 16.28
CA THR A 393 12.42 -14.09 17.42
C THR A 393 13.81 -13.58 17.04
N ASP A 394 14.21 -13.72 15.77
CA ASP A 394 15.52 -13.33 15.28
C ASP A 394 15.40 -12.32 14.15
N GLU A 395 16.49 -11.61 13.88
CA GLU A 395 16.59 -10.57 12.86
C GLU A 395 17.28 -11.06 11.59
N ASN A 396 17.86 -12.26 11.62
CA ASN A 396 18.63 -12.81 10.51
C ASN A 396 17.81 -13.56 9.45
N LEU A 397 18.38 -13.62 8.23
CA LEU A 397 17.97 -14.54 7.16
C LEU A 397 18.92 -15.74 7.18
N TYR A 398 18.40 -16.88 7.64
CA TYR A 398 19.13 -18.13 7.77
C TYR A 398 18.98 -19.02 6.56
N ASP A 399 19.85 -20.02 6.49
CA ASP A 399 19.82 -21.07 5.49
C ASP A 399 20.14 -22.42 6.11
N SER A 400 19.66 -23.49 5.47
CA SER A 400 19.86 -24.88 5.88
C SER A 400 19.42 -25.82 4.77
N ASP A 401 19.77 -27.10 4.88
CA ASP A 401 19.28 -28.11 3.97
C ASP A 401 17.91 -28.65 4.41
N ALA A 402 17.16 -29.21 3.47
CA ALA A 402 15.87 -29.84 3.71
C ALA A 402 15.62 -30.99 2.72
N PRO A 403 14.86 -32.03 3.12
CA PRO A 403 14.46 -33.07 2.19
C PRO A 403 13.70 -32.47 1.00
N LYS A 404 14.07 -32.83 -0.23
CA LYS A 404 13.45 -32.34 -1.47
C LYS A 404 11.94 -32.59 -1.52
N SER A 405 11.46 -33.58 -0.77
CA SER A 405 10.05 -33.94 -0.64
C SER A 405 9.23 -33.06 0.31
N SER A 406 9.89 -32.17 1.07
CA SER A 406 9.24 -31.22 1.97
C SER A 406 8.43 -30.18 1.19
N GLY A 407 7.46 -29.53 1.84
CA GLY A 407 6.73 -28.39 1.28
C GLY A 407 7.22 -27.07 1.87
N HIS A 408 7.74 -26.18 1.03
CA HIS A 408 8.10 -24.80 1.41
C HIS A 408 7.44 -23.79 0.48
N ALA A 409 7.32 -22.54 0.94
CA ALA A 409 6.78 -21.48 0.10
C ALA A 409 7.77 -21.14 -1.02
N VAL A 410 7.24 -20.56 -2.09
CA VAL A 410 8.01 -20.21 -3.28
C VAL A 410 7.83 -18.75 -3.59
N ARG A 411 8.96 -18.09 -3.87
CA ARG A 411 9.04 -16.77 -4.48
C ARG A 411 10.11 -16.83 -5.55
N TYR A 412 9.72 -16.49 -6.76
CA TYR A 412 10.63 -16.50 -7.90
C TYR A 412 11.40 -15.18 -7.98
N ILE A 413 12.58 -15.26 -8.60
CA ILE A 413 13.40 -14.13 -9.00
C ILE A 413 13.39 -14.05 -10.53
N MET A 414 13.43 -12.84 -11.09
CA MET A 414 13.51 -12.66 -12.52
C MET A 414 14.84 -13.22 -13.05
N SER A 415 14.78 -13.94 -14.17
CA SER A 415 15.96 -14.45 -14.86
C SER A 415 16.61 -13.31 -15.66
N GLU A 416 17.93 -13.21 -15.60
CA GLU A 416 18.72 -12.30 -16.45
C GLU A 416 18.64 -12.64 -17.93
#